data_AF-A0A534R1R9-F1
#
_entry.id   AF-A0A534R1R9-F1
#
_cell.length_a   1.000
_cell.length_b   1.000
_cell.length_c   1.000
_cell.angle_alpha   90.00
_cell.angle_beta   90.00
_cell.angle_gamma   90.00
#
_symmetry.space_group_name_H-M   'P 1'
#
loop_
_entity.id
_entity.type
_entity.pdbx_description
1 polymer ?
#
loop_
_entity_poly.entity_id
_entity_poly.type
_entity_poly.pdbx_seq_one_letter_code
_entity_poly.pdbx_strand_id
1 'polypeptide(L)'
;MLRITVTTHPDGTTLALEGRLAGPWVDELRASWRSLVGTRDARSVRVDLDAVTFIDTAGKALLWAMHERGAALVASGCMTRAIVEEIRKKSHERGGLTAAENGDR
;
A
#
# COMPACT_ATOMS: atom_id res chain seq x y z
N MET A 1 17.67 -0.81 -6.38
CA MET A 1 17.09 0.23 -7.25
C MET A 1 15.60 -0.05 -7.38
N LEU A 2 14.77 0.98 -7.36
CA LEU A 2 13.32 0.86 -7.56
C LEU A 2 12.96 1.61 -8.84
N ARG A 3 12.10 1.01 -9.66
CA ARG A 3 11.45 1.69 -10.77
C ARG A 3 9.99 1.93 -10.39
N ILE A 4 9.54 3.17 -10.53
CA ILE A 4 8.16 3.58 -10.27
C ILE A 4 7.53 3.98 -11.61
N THR A 5 6.53 3.25 -12.03
CA THR A 5 5.78 3.54 -13.25
C THR A 5 4.36 3.96 -12.88
N VAL A 6 4.01 5.20 -13.20
CA VAL A 6 2.68 5.75 -12.94
C VAL A 6 1.87 5.73 -14.24
N THR A 7 0.84 4.90 -14.28
CA THR A 7 -0.06 4.80 -15.43
C THR A 7 -1.42 5.36 -15.04
N THR A 8 -1.81 6.44 -15.69
CA THR A 8 -3.08 7.10 -15.43
C THR A 8 -4.11 6.65 -16.47
N HIS A 9 -5.22 6.11 -15.99
CA HIS A 9 -6.38 5.71 -16.78
C HIS A 9 -7.60 6.57 -16.40
N PRO A 10 -8.65 6.62 -17.24
CA PRO A 10 -9.92 7.23 -16.88
C PRO A 10 -10.56 6.57 -15.65
N ASP A 11 -10.36 5.26 -15.48
CA ASP A 11 -10.95 4.47 -14.38
C ASP A 11 -10.13 4.48 -13.09
N GLY A 12 -8.92 5.06 -13.10
CA GLY A 12 -8.04 5.09 -11.94
C GLY A 12 -6.57 5.29 -12.29
N THR A 13 -5.69 5.20 -11.30
CA THR A 13 -4.25 5.31 -11.49
C THR A 13 -3.54 4.08 -10.96
N THR A 14 -2.65 3.50 -11.75
CA THR A 14 -1.83 2.35 -11.35
C THR A 14 -0.40 2.81 -11.12
N LEU A 15 0.16 2.46 -9.96
CA LEU A 15 1.55 2.62 -9.57
C LEU A 15 2.21 1.24 -9.61
N ALA A 16 2.92 0.95 -10.70
CA ALA A 16 3.70 -0.27 -10.80
C ALA A 16 5.10 -0.06 -10.22
N LEU A 17 5.46 -0.90 -9.26
CA LEU A 17 6.74 -0.89 -8.56
C LEU A 17 7.56 -2.09 -9.00
N GLU A 18 8.82 -1.84 -9.38
CA GLU A 18 9.72 -2.91 -9.82
C GLU A 18 11.08 -2.78 -9.13
N GLY A 19 11.61 -3.90 -8.65
CA GLY A 19 12.87 -3.94 -7.93
C GLY A 19 12.71 -3.87 -6.41
N ARG A 20 13.51 -3.04 -5.73
CA ARG A 20 13.65 -3.06 -4.27
C ARG A 20 13.06 -1.82 -3.61
N LEU A 21 11.98 -2.01 -2.84
CA LEU A 21 11.35 -0.97 -2.01
C LEU A 21 12.03 -0.94 -0.64
N ALA A 22 13.19 -0.30 -0.56
CA ALA A 22 13.94 -0.14 0.68
C ALA A 22 14.80 1.12 0.69
N GLY A 23 15.08 1.64 1.89
CA GLY A 23 15.90 2.83 2.09
C GLY A 23 15.36 4.05 1.30
N PRO A 24 16.18 4.74 0.49
CA PRO A 24 15.79 5.99 -0.16
C PRO A 24 14.61 5.86 -1.14
N TRP A 25 14.40 4.65 -1.67
CA TRP A 25 13.28 4.38 -2.59
C TRP A 25 11.92 4.44 -1.90
N VAL A 26 11.88 4.26 -0.57
CA VAL A 26 10.66 4.45 0.23
C VAL A 26 10.27 5.92 0.24
N ASP A 27 11.22 6.83 0.41
CA ASP A 27 10.96 8.28 0.37
C ASP A 27 10.51 8.75 -1.00
N GLU A 28 11.09 8.20 -2.07
CA GLU A 28 10.68 8.49 -3.44
C GLU A 28 9.24 8.04 -3.72
N LEU A 29 8.90 6.80 -3.35
CA LEU A 29 7.52 6.30 -3.44
C LEU A 29 6.56 7.16 -2.61
N ARG A 30 6.97 7.58 -1.41
CA ARG A 30 6.16 8.44 -0.53
C ARG A 30 5.90 9.80 -1.14
N ALA A 31 6.91 10.41 -1.77
CA ALA A 31 6.76 11.68 -2.47
C ALA A 31 5.81 11.55 -3.67
N SER A 32 5.98 10.49 -4.47
CA SER A 32 5.14 10.21 -5.63
C SER A 32 3.67 9.98 -5.21
N TRP A 33 3.43 9.16 -4.17
CA TRP A 33 2.11 8.95 -3.59
C TRP A 33 1.46 10.24 -3.09
N ARG A 34 2.19 11.09 -2.36
CA ARG A 34 1.68 12.35 -1.83
C ARG A 34 1.24 13.30 -2.95
N SER A 35 2.02 13.36 -4.03
CA SER A 35 1.65 14.14 -5.22
C SER A 35 0.37 13.58 -5.87
N LEU A 36 0.26 12.26 -5.95
CA LEU A 36 -0.87 11.59 -6.56
C LEU A 36 -2.18 11.83 -5.80
N VAL A 37 -2.18 11.63 -4.47
CA VAL A 37 -3.37 11.87 -3.64
C VAL A 37 -3.71 13.35 -3.46
N GLY A 38 -2.78 14.26 -3.79
CA GLY A 38 -3.06 15.69 -3.86
C GLY A 38 -3.88 16.08 -5.09
N THR A 39 -3.91 15.22 -6.12
CA THR A 39 -4.59 15.48 -7.39
C THR A 39 -5.75 14.53 -7.68
N ARG A 40 -5.79 13.37 -7.01
CA ARG A 40 -6.76 12.29 -7.23
C ARG A 40 -7.20 11.63 -5.93
N ASP A 41 -8.36 10.99 -5.96
CA ASP A 41 -8.82 10.15 -4.87
C ASP A 41 -7.89 8.95 -4.64
N ALA A 42 -7.45 8.78 -3.39
CA ALA A 42 -6.59 7.67 -2.97
C ALA A 42 -7.21 6.29 -3.26
N ARG A 43 -8.55 6.19 -3.22
CA ARG A 43 -9.31 4.96 -3.54
C ARG A 43 -9.22 4.54 -5.00
N SER A 44 -8.93 5.48 -5.90
CA SER A 44 -8.77 5.20 -7.32
C SER A 44 -7.33 4.80 -7.68
N VAL A 45 -6.46 4.66 -6.68
CA VAL A 45 -5.05 4.32 -6.88
C VAL A 45 -4.80 2.86 -6.57
N ARG A 46 -4.19 2.17 -7.53
CA ARG A 46 -3.76 0.77 -7.43
C ARG A 46 -2.24 0.72 -7.35
N VAL A 47 -1.69 0.04 -6.37
CA VAL A 47 -0.23 -0.15 -6.24
C VAL A 47 0.09 -1.58 -6.59
N ASP A 48 0.78 -1.79 -7.70
CA ASP A 48 1.23 -3.09 -8.18
C ASP A 48 2.65 -3.38 -7.69
N LEU A 49 2.77 -4.49 -6.95
CA LEU A 49 3.98 -4.97 -6.30
C LEU A 49 4.52 -6.25 -6.96
N ASP A 50 4.01 -6.65 -8.13
CA ASP A 50 4.35 -7.96 -8.71
C ASP A 50 5.84 -8.13 -9.00
N ALA A 51 6.46 -7.09 -9.56
CA ALA A 51 7.87 -7.05 -9.88
C ALA A 51 8.77 -6.56 -8.72
N VAL A 52 8.21 -6.41 -7.51
CA VAL A 52 8.99 -6.05 -6.33
C VAL A 52 9.66 -7.30 -5.75
N THR A 53 10.98 -7.26 -5.65
CA THR A 53 11.80 -8.39 -5.18
C THR A 53 12.21 -8.27 -3.73
N PHE A 54 12.05 -7.10 -3.10
CA PHE A 54 12.37 -6.90 -1.68
C PHE A 54 11.66 -5.67 -1.11
N ILE A 55 11.17 -5.78 0.12
CA ILE A 55 10.52 -4.70 0.87
C ILE A 55 11.10 -4.65 2.29
N ASP A 56 11.63 -3.51 2.73
CA ASP A 56 12.06 -3.31 4.12
C ASP A 56 10.90 -2.89 5.05
N THR A 57 11.19 -2.74 6.34
CA THR A 57 10.20 -2.32 7.35
C THR A 57 9.56 -0.97 7.02
N ALA A 58 10.34 -0.01 6.51
CA ALA A 58 9.83 1.31 6.14
C ALA A 58 8.89 1.24 4.91
N GLY A 59 9.25 0.42 3.92
CA GLY A 59 8.42 0.12 2.76
C GLY A 59 7.10 -0.54 3.15
N LYS A 60 7.11 -1.50 4.07
CA LYS A 60 5.87 -2.10 4.61
C LYS A 60 4.98 -1.07 5.31
N ALA A 61 5.56 -0.21 6.14
CA ALA A 61 4.82 0.86 6.83
C ALA A 61 4.23 1.88 5.84
N LEU A 62 4.93 2.16 4.74
CA LEU A 62 4.41 3.03 3.68
C LEU A 62 3.24 2.38 2.93
N LEU A 63 3.38 1.12 2.52
CA LEU A 63 2.30 0.37 1.86
C LEU A 63 1.06 0.27 2.76
N TRP A 64 1.27 0.05 4.06
CA TRP A 64 0.23 0.10 5.07
C TRP A 64 -0.51 1.44 5.08
N ALA A 65 0.22 2.56 5.17
CA ALA A 65 -0.38 3.88 5.18
C ALA A 65 -1.13 4.22 3.88
N MET A 66 -0.68 3.68 2.74
CA MET A 66 -1.40 3.78 1.46
C MET A 66 -2.72 3.01 1.53
N HIS A 67 -2.69 1.78 2.04
CA HIS A 67 -3.88 0.94 2.20
C HIS A 67 -4.90 1.56 3.17
N GLU A 68 -4.47 2.10 4.30
CA GLU A 68 -5.37 2.81 5.24
C GLU A 68 -6.04 4.02 4.61
N ARG A 69 -5.39 4.68 3.64
CA ARG A 69 -5.99 5.77 2.86
C ARG A 69 -6.92 5.29 1.73
N GLY A 70 -7.04 3.98 1.53
CA GLY A 70 -7.92 3.36 0.55
C GLY A 70 -7.24 2.89 -0.74
N ALA A 71 -5.89 2.95 -0.83
CA ALA A 71 -5.19 2.43 -2.00
C ALA A 71 -5.36 0.92 -2.13
N ALA A 72 -5.60 0.44 -3.35
CA ALA A 72 -5.65 -0.97 -3.64
C ALA A 72 -4.24 -1.54 -3.84
N LEU A 73 -3.71 -2.23 -2.83
CA LEU A 73 -2.46 -2.98 -2.97
C LEU A 73 -2.70 -4.28 -3.74
N VAL A 74 -1.91 -4.52 -4.77
CA VAL A 74 -1.98 -5.71 -5.63
C VAL A 74 -0.61 -6.35 -5.74
N ALA A 75 -0.57 -7.65 -5.49
CA ALA A 75 0.63 -8.47 -5.60
C ALA A 75 0.24 -9.85 -6.11
N SER A 76 0.82 -10.28 -7.23
CA SER A 76 0.66 -11.65 -7.74
C SER A 76 1.85 -12.56 -7.40
N GLY A 77 3.03 -12.00 -7.14
CA GLY A 77 4.19 -12.73 -6.64
C GLY A 77 3.99 -13.34 -5.24
N CYS A 78 4.48 -14.58 -5.03
CA CYS A 78 4.29 -15.31 -3.76
C CYS A 78 4.83 -14.54 -2.53
N MET A 79 5.99 -13.88 -2.65
CA MET A 79 6.57 -13.09 -1.55
C MET A 79 5.75 -11.85 -1.23
N THR A 80 5.40 -11.08 -2.25
CA THR A 80 4.67 -9.81 -2.10
C THR A 80 3.22 -10.05 -1.69
N ARG A 81 2.62 -11.18 -2.10
CA ARG A 81 1.31 -11.62 -1.63
C ARG A 81 1.27 -11.84 -0.12
N ALA A 82 2.29 -12.50 0.47
CA ALA A 82 2.34 -12.70 1.92
C ALA A 82 2.35 -11.38 2.70
N ILE A 83 3.05 -10.36 2.18
CA ILE A 83 3.12 -9.02 2.78
C ILE A 83 1.78 -8.30 2.64
N VAL A 84 1.14 -8.35 1.47
CA VAL A 84 -0.17 -7.73 1.25
C VAL A 84 -1.25 -8.39 2.12
N GLU A 85 -1.23 -9.72 2.26
CA GLU A 85 -2.14 -10.44 3.15
C GLU A 85 -1.92 -10.06 4.62
N GLU A 86 -0.65 -9.90 5.06
CA GLU A 86 -0.35 -9.40 6.42
C GLU A 86 -0.90 -7.98 6.63
N ILE A 87 -0.76 -7.10 5.62
CA ILE A 87 -1.27 -5.72 5.66
C ILE A 87 -2.81 -5.71 5.76
N ARG A 88 -3.47 -6.56 4.97
CA ARG A 88 -4.93 -6.70 4.98
C ARG A 88 -5.45 -7.26 6.30
N LYS A 89 -4.78 -8.28 6.85
CA LYS A 89 -5.20 -8.94 8.09
C LYS A 89 -5.18 -7.99 9.29
N LYS A 90 -4.09 -7.27 9.52
CA LYS A 90 -3.99 -6.33 10.65
C LYS A 90 -4.97 -5.14 10.49
N SER A 91 -5.36 -4.78 9.26
CA SER A 91 -6.32 -3.69 9.03
C SER A 91 -7.71 -4.08 9.53
N HIS A 92 -8.02 -5.39 9.48
CA HIS A 92 -9.24 -5.97 10.02
C HIS A 92 -9.26 -5.98 11.55
N GLU A 93 -8.10 -6.20 12.20
CA GLU A 93 -7.99 -6.25 13.66
C GLU A 93 -8.17 -4.88 14.33
N ARG A 94 -7.75 -3.77 13.68
CA ARG A 94 -8.03 -2.41 14.19
C ARG A 94 -9.50 -1.98 14.00
N GLY A 95 -10.20 -2.53 13.02
CA GLY A 95 -11.64 -2.28 12.80
C GLY A 95 -12.56 -3.07 13.74
N GLY A 96 -12.06 -4.11 14.40
CA GLY A 96 -12.83 -5.00 15.28
C GLY A 96 -12.78 -4.66 16.78
N LEU A 97 -11.90 -3.75 17.21
CA LEU A 97 -11.67 -3.48 18.64
C LEU A 97 -12.55 -2.37 19.24
N THR A 98 -13.59 -1.92 18.55
CA THR A 98 -14.50 -0.86 19.06
C THR A 98 -15.92 -1.33 19.40
N ALA A 99 -16.20 -2.64 19.39
CA ALA A 99 -17.56 -3.18 19.58
C ALA A 99 -17.75 -4.11 20.81
N ALA A 100 -16.81 -4.18 21.73
CA ALA A 100 -17.00 -4.71 23.07
C ALA A 100 -16.07 -3.86 23.95
N GLU A 101 -16.54 -3.01 24.85
CA GLU A 101 -17.25 -3.38 26.06
C GLU A 101 -18.22 -2.25 26.45
N ASN A 102 -19.52 -2.51 26.31
CA ASN A 102 -20.54 -1.76 27.04
C ASN A 102 -21.56 -2.78 27.55
N GLY A 103 -21.69 -2.86 28.87
CA GLY A 103 -22.84 -3.45 29.56
C GLY A 103 -22.66 -4.88 30.05
N ASP A 104 -21.98 -5.06 31.19
CA ASP A 104 -22.57 -5.91 32.24
C ASP A 104 -22.20 -5.36 33.63
N ARG A 105 -23.27 -5.05 34.36
CA ARG A 105 -23.39 -4.76 35.80
C ARG A 105 -23.28 -3.31 36.29
#